data_AF-A0A5A7N6I3-F1
#
_entry.id   AF-A0A5A7N6I3-F1
#
_cell.length_a   1.000
_cell.length_b   1.000
_cell.length_c   1.000
_cell.angle_alpha   90.00
_cell.angle_beta   90.00
_cell.angle_gamma   90.00
#
_symmetry.space_group_name_H-M   'P 1'
#
loop_
_entity.id
_entity.type
_entity.pdbx_description
1 polymer ?
#
loop_
_entity_poly.entity_id
_entity_poly.type
_entity_poly.pdbx_seq_one_letter_code
_entity_poly.pdbx_strand_id
1 'polypeptide(L)'
;MLAGYDLILDGSDNFTTRLAVNEAAVALEIPLVSAAIGPFEGQLSVFKGYLPDRPCYQCLVPAPPADEAQKSCAETGVLGAVAGVMGSWAALEAMRELMNVGESLAGRMILFNARDAITRTVGLGKDPACAICSDPGMAHQSRPASISRG
;
A
#
# COMPACT_ATOMS: atom_id res chain seq x y z
N MET A 1 16.46 7.84 0.95
CA MET A 1 15.52 8.79 0.30
C MET A 1 14.16 8.88 1.02
N LEU A 2 13.61 7.79 1.56
CA LEU A 2 12.29 7.78 2.23
C LEU A 2 12.29 8.14 3.73
N ALA A 3 13.46 8.16 4.37
CA ALA A 3 13.57 8.53 5.78
C ALA A 3 13.16 10.00 6.01
N GLY A 4 12.43 10.26 7.09
CA GLY A 4 11.97 11.61 7.47
C GLY A 4 10.59 12.00 6.96
N TYR A 5 9.93 11.14 6.16
CA TYR A 5 8.52 11.32 5.79
C TYR A 5 7.58 10.62 6.78
N ASP A 6 6.36 11.14 6.91
CA ASP A 6 5.33 10.58 7.80
C ASP A 6 4.46 9.53 7.12
N LEU A 7 4.45 9.47 5.79
CA LEU A 7 3.66 8.55 4.99
C LEU A 7 4.28 8.38 3.60
N ILE A 8 4.15 7.19 3.03
CA ILE A 8 4.51 6.91 1.64
C ILE A 8 3.22 6.67 0.83
N LEU A 9 3.10 7.35 -0.31
CA LEU A 9 2.03 7.13 -1.28
C LEU A 9 2.62 6.48 -2.54
N ASP A 10 2.24 5.24 -2.81
CA ASP A 10 2.74 4.44 -3.92
C ASP A 10 1.66 4.24 -4.99
N GLY A 11 1.94 4.73 -6.19
CA GLY A 11 1.18 4.50 -7.41
C GLY A 11 2.06 4.00 -8.56
N SER A 12 3.20 3.37 -8.24
CA SER A 12 4.14 2.85 -9.24
C SER A 12 3.52 1.75 -10.10
N ASP A 13 4.03 1.52 -11.30
CA ASP A 13 3.37 0.66 -12.30
C ASP A 13 3.94 -0.76 -12.39
N ASN A 14 4.88 -1.12 -11.50
CA ASN A 14 5.58 -2.41 -11.54
C ASN A 14 5.80 -3.00 -10.13
N PHE A 15 5.80 -4.33 -10.04
CA PHE A 15 5.90 -5.05 -8.77
C PHE A 15 7.25 -4.86 -8.09
N THR A 16 8.33 -4.85 -8.86
CA THR A 16 9.69 -4.62 -8.34
C THR A 16 9.78 -3.33 -7.50
N THR A 17 9.24 -2.21 -8.00
CA THR A 17 9.22 -0.94 -7.25
C THR A 17 8.35 -1.03 -6.02
N ARG A 18 7.15 -1.61 -6.15
CA ARG A 18 6.19 -1.75 -5.03
C ARG A 18 6.76 -2.57 -3.87
N LEU A 19 7.46 -3.66 -4.19
CA LEU A 19 8.12 -4.51 -3.20
C LEU A 19 9.29 -3.79 -2.53
N ALA A 20 10.15 -3.10 -3.28
CA ALA A 20 11.24 -2.32 -2.71
C ALA A 20 10.73 -1.18 -1.80
N VAL A 21 9.67 -0.48 -2.20
CA VAL A 21 9.01 0.54 -1.38
C VAL A 21 8.41 -0.06 -0.11
N ASN A 22 7.79 -1.24 -0.21
CA ASN A 22 7.26 -1.96 0.94
C ASN A 22 8.33 -2.33 1.96
N GLU A 23 9.43 -2.92 1.51
CA GLU A 23 10.56 -3.27 2.40
C GLU A 23 11.05 -2.04 3.16
N ALA A 24 11.25 -0.93 2.46
CA ALA A 24 11.67 0.32 3.07
C ALA A 24 10.62 0.89 4.04
N ALA A 25 9.32 0.82 3.69
CA ALA A 25 8.23 1.29 4.54
C ALA A 25 8.13 0.49 5.85
N VAL A 26 8.29 -0.83 5.79
CA VAL A 26 8.33 -1.69 6.97
C VAL A 26 9.56 -1.37 7.82
N ALA A 27 10.75 -1.30 7.22
CA ALA A 27 12.00 -1.04 7.94
C ALA A 27 12.05 0.35 8.61
N LEU A 28 11.40 1.36 8.01
CA LEU A 28 11.35 2.72 8.54
C LEU A 28 10.13 2.98 9.45
N GLU A 29 9.27 1.99 9.64
CA GLU A 29 8.00 2.11 10.37
C GLU A 29 7.11 3.26 9.83
N ILE A 30 7.03 3.41 8.50
CA ILE A 30 6.23 4.44 7.83
C ILE A 30 4.99 3.79 7.19
N PRO A 31 3.76 4.31 7.42
CA PRO A 31 2.57 3.84 6.72
C PRO A 31 2.72 3.95 5.21
N LEU A 32 2.35 2.89 4.49
CA LEU A 32 2.34 2.85 3.04
C LEU A 32 0.89 2.83 2.54
N VAL A 33 0.45 3.91 1.90
CA VAL A 33 -0.77 3.93 1.10
C VAL A 33 -0.40 3.47 -0.30
N SER A 34 -0.91 2.32 -0.74
CA SER A 34 -0.64 1.83 -2.10
C SER A 34 -1.93 1.76 -2.90
N ALA A 35 -1.90 2.36 -4.08
CA ALA A 35 -2.95 2.29 -5.06
C ALA A 35 -2.45 1.57 -6.32
N ALA A 36 -3.30 0.73 -6.90
CA ALA A 36 -3.03 0.04 -8.14
C ALA A 36 -4.25 0.10 -9.05
N ILE A 37 -4.01 0.06 -10.36
CA ILE A 37 -5.06 0.06 -11.38
C ILE A 37 -4.81 -1.05 -12.39
N GLY A 38 -5.90 -1.64 -12.87
CA GLY A 38 -5.95 -2.38 -14.12
C GLY A 38 -6.66 -1.52 -15.19
N PRO A 39 -7.04 -2.12 -16.32
CA PRO A 39 -7.78 -1.42 -17.36
C PRO A 39 -9.12 -0.85 -16.87
N PHE A 40 -9.87 -1.59 -16.05
CA PHE A 40 -11.16 -1.19 -15.47
C PHE A 40 -11.24 -1.42 -13.96
N GLU A 41 -10.16 -1.84 -13.33
CA GLU A 41 -10.10 -2.24 -11.94
C GLU A 41 -9.24 -1.27 -11.14
N GLY A 42 -9.56 -1.08 -9.87
CA GLY A 42 -8.76 -0.30 -8.93
C GLY A 42 -8.62 -1.02 -7.60
N GLN A 43 -7.47 -0.87 -6.96
CA GLN A 43 -7.19 -1.39 -5.62
C GLN A 43 -6.57 -0.30 -4.76
N LEU A 44 -6.99 -0.20 -3.50
CA LEU A 44 -6.43 0.72 -2.51
C LEU A 44 -6.38 0.06 -1.14
N SER A 45 -5.23 0.15 -0.48
CA SER A 45 -5.02 -0.31 0.87
C SER A 45 -3.96 0.54 1.58
N VAL A 46 -3.97 0.48 2.91
CA VAL A 46 -2.88 0.97 3.76
C VAL A 46 -2.13 -0.23 4.31
N PHE A 47 -0.81 -0.15 4.35
CA PHE A 47 0.06 -1.18 4.87
C PHE A 47 0.86 -0.62 6.05
N LYS A 48 0.84 -1.36 7.16
CA LYS A 48 1.54 -1.02 8.41
C LYS A 48 2.21 -2.27 8.96
N GLY A 49 2.95 -2.98 8.10
CA GLY A 49 3.52 -4.29 8.41
C GLY A 49 4.44 -4.33 9.64
N TYR A 50 4.98 -3.19 10.03
CA TYR A 50 5.75 -3.00 11.27
C TYR A 50 4.89 -3.16 12.55
N LEU A 51 3.56 -3.18 12.44
CA LEU A 51 2.66 -3.48 13.55
C LEU A 51 2.37 -4.99 13.64
N PRO A 52 2.17 -5.55 14.86
CA PRO A 52 1.99 -6.99 15.06
C PRO A 52 0.89 -7.62 14.20
N ASP A 53 -0.27 -6.99 14.13
CA ASP A 53 -1.50 -7.56 13.52
C ASP A 53 -1.88 -6.93 12.17
N ARG A 54 -0.95 -6.21 11.51
CA ARG A 54 -1.24 -5.54 10.23
C ARG A 54 -0.37 -6.10 9.10
N PRO A 55 -0.93 -6.25 7.88
CA PRO A 55 -0.17 -6.75 6.75
C PRO A 55 0.83 -5.71 6.22
N CYS A 56 1.91 -6.20 5.61
CA CYS A 56 2.71 -5.43 4.65
C CYS A 56 2.21 -5.72 3.22
N TYR A 57 2.69 -4.97 2.22
CA TYR A 57 2.34 -5.23 0.81
C TYR A 57 2.73 -6.65 0.38
N GLN A 58 3.83 -7.18 0.92
CA GLN A 58 4.30 -8.53 0.61
C GLN A 58 3.45 -9.65 1.23
N CYS A 59 2.56 -9.35 2.17
CA CYS A 59 1.50 -10.30 2.56
C CYS A 59 0.45 -10.47 1.46
N LEU A 60 0.23 -9.45 0.62
CA LEU A 60 -0.68 -9.50 -0.52
C LEU A 60 0.01 -10.06 -1.77
N VAL A 61 1.24 -9.62 -2.03
CA VAL A 61 2.05 -10.00 -3.19
C VAL A 61 3.38 -10.58 -2.71
N PRO A 62 3.47 -11.91 -2.44
CA PRO A 62 4.66 -12.51 -1.82
C PRO A 62 5.95 -12.39 -2.64
N ALA A 63 5.83 -12.42 -3.96
CA ALA A 63 6.93 -12.27 -4.91
C ALA A 63 6.41 -11.62 -6.19
N PRO A 64 7.28 -11.00 -7.01
CA PRO A 64 6.89 -10.57 -8.35
C PRO A 64 6.33 -11.76 -9.13
N PRO A 65 5.24 -11.61 -9.90
CA PRO A 65 4.76 -12.66 -10.79
C PRO A 65 5.87 -13.11 -11.74
N ALA A 66 6.02 -14.42 -11.96
CA ALA A 66 7.07 -14.98 -12.84
C ALA A 66 7.03 -14.38 -14.26
N ASP A 67 5.84 -13.99 -14.71
CA ASP A 67 5.60 -13.25 -15.94
C ASP A 67 5.54 -11.74 -15.67
N GLU A 68 6.62 -11.12 -15.17
CA GLU A 68 6.75 -9.64 -15.22
C GLU A 68 6.70 -9.09 -16.66
N ALA A 69 6.52 -9.96 -17.67
CA ALA A 69 6.00 -9.67 -19.00
C ALA A 69 4.48 -9.37 -19.05
N GLN A 70 3.80 -9.24 -17.91
CA GLN A 70 2.47 -8.66 -17.83
C GLN A 70 2.62 -7.16 -18.04
N LYS A 71 2.58 -6.78 -19.33
CA LYS A 71 2.58 -5.41 -19.86
C LYS A 71 2.15 -4.42 -18.80
N SER A 72 3.04 -3.49 -18.43
CA SER A 72 2.73 -2.46 -17.44
C SER A 72 1.43 -1.72 -17.81
N CYS A 73 0.84 -0.99 -16.87
CA CYS A 73 -0.32 -0.14 -17.18
C CYS A 73 -0.07 0.75 -18.43
N ALA A 74 1.18 1.16 -18.65
CA ALA A 74 1.59 1.92 -19.82
C ALA A 74 1.57 1.11 -21.13
N GLU A 75 1.77 -0.21 -21.07
CA GLU A 75 1.79 -1.11 -22.23
C GLU A 75 0.44 -1.78 -22.54
N THR A 76 -0.38 -2.04 -21.51
CA THR A 76 -1.73 -2.61 -21.65
C THR A 76 -2.76 -1.52 -21.97
N GLY A 77 -2.51 -0.30 -21.52
CA GLY A 77 -3.47 0.81 -21.56
C GLY A 77 -4.41 0.76 -20.35
N VAL A 78 -4.64 1.93 -19.76
CA VAL A 78 -5.53 2.11 -18.61
C VAL A 78 -6.56 3.20 -18.88
N LEU A 79 -7.77 3.04 -18.35
CA LEU A 79 -8.78 4.08 -18.45
C LEU A 79 -8.39 5.24 -17.52
N GLY A 80 -8.10 6.42 -18.08
CA GLY A 80 -7.67 7.59 -17.30
C GLY A 80 -8.65 8.00 -16.19
N ALA A 81 -9.94 7.73 -16.38
CA ALA A 81 -10.95 7.94 -15.34
C ALA A 81 -10.74 7.05 -14.11
N VAL A 82 -10.32 5.79 -14.29
CA VAL A 82 -9.98 4.88 -13.18
C VAL A 82 -8.75 5.40 -12.44
N ALA A 83 -7.73 5.85 -13.17
CA ALA A 83 -6.56 6.49 -12.57
C ALA A 83 -6.94 7.73 -11.75
N GLY A 84 -7.86 8.57 -12.26
CA GLY A 84 -8.37 9.74 -11.55
C GLY A 84 -9.13 9.40 -10.26
N VAL A 85 -10.00 8.38 -10.30
CA VAL A 85 -10.72 7.88 -9.11
C VAL A 85 -9.74 7.34 -8.07
N MET A 86 -8.85 6.45 -8.48
CA MET A 86 -7.91 5.79 -7.56
C MET A 86 -6.88 6.77 -7.00
N GLY A 87 -6.37 7.70 -7.80
CA GLY A 87 -5.47 8.76 -7.32
C GLY A 87 -6.14 9.66 -6.28
N SER A 88 -7.41 10.02 -6.51
CA SER A 88 -8.20 10.83 -5.57
C SER A 88 -8.45 10.09 -4.25
N TRP A 89 -8.79 8.80 -4.32
CA TRP A 89 -8.95 7.98 -3.12
C TRP A 89 -7.64 7.73 -2.37
N ALA A 90 -6.54 7.53 -3.09
CA ALA A 90 -5.22 7.35 -2.48
C ALA A 90 -4.78 8.63 -1.74
N ALA A 91 -5.01 9.80 -2.33
CA ALA A 91 -4.77 11.09 -1.67
C ALA A 91 -5.69 11.29 -0.45
N LEU A 92 -6.97 10.92 -0.55
CA LEU A 92 -7.91 10.96 0.56
C LEU A 92 -7.47 10.05 1.72
N GLU A 93 -7.01 8.83 1.42
CA GLU A 93 -6.48 7.90 2.42
C GLU A 93 -5.23 8.46 3.08
N ALA A 94 -4.30 9.01 2.30
CA ALA A 94 -3.11 9.66 2.84
C ALA A 94 -3.46 10.80 3.82
N MET A 95 -4.41 11.66 3.45
CA MET A 95 -4.90 12.71 4.33
C MET A 95 -5.54 12.13 5.60
N ARG A 96 -6.37 11.10 5.47
CA ARG A 96 -7.00 10.45 6.63
C ARG A 96 -5.98 9.84 7.59
N GLU A 97 -4.93 9.21 7.07
CA GLU A 97 -3.83 8.67 7.88
C GLU A 97 -3.05 9.78 8.60
N LEU A 98 -2.68 10.85 7.90
CA LEU A 98 -1.91 11.97 8.47
C LEU A 98 -2.71 12.76 9.52
N MET A 99 -4.02 12.89 9.32
CA MET A 99 -4.92 13.62 10.22
C MET A 99 -5.54 12.72 11.31
N ASN A 100 -5.32 11.40 11.24
CA ASN A 100 -5.96 10.41 12.11
C ASN A 100 -7.51 10.51 12.11
N VAL A 101 -8.09 10.59 10.91
CA VAL A 101 -9.55 10.73 10.71
C VAL A 101 -10.17 9.45 10.17
N GLY A 102 -11.18 8.96 10.90
CA GLY A 102 -11.87 7.71 10.57
C GLY A 102 -11.01 6.47 10.82
N GLU A 103 -11.45 5.34 10.29
CA GLU A 103 -10.72 4.08 10.45
C GLU A 103 -9.73 3.88 9.30
N SER A 104 -8.48 3.57 9.62
CA SER A 104 -7.44 3.17 8.64
C SER A 104 -7.90 2.01 7.75
N LEU A 105 -7.48 1.99 6.48
CA LEU A 105 -7.59 0.79 5.65
C LEU A 105 -6.59 -0.31 6.04
N ALA A 106 -5.69 -0.11 7.00
CA ALA A 106 -4.73 -1.16 7.38
C ALA A 106 -5.43 -2.47 7.78
N GLY A 107 -5.24 -3.54 7.01
CA GLY A 107 -5.94 -4.82 7.18
C GLY A 107 -7.25 -4.96 6.39
N ARG A 108 -7.54 -4.01 5.51
CA ARG A 108 -8.67 -4.02 4.57
C ARG A 108 -8.21 -3.51 3.21
N MET A 109 -8.91 -3.88 2.15
CA MET A 109 -8.64 -3.39 0.80
C MET A 109 -9.93 -2.99 0.13
N ILE A 110 -9.92 -1.81 -0.49
CA ILE A 110 -10.97 -1.39 -1.42
C ILE A 110 -10.65 -1.97 -2.79
N LEU A 111 -11.65 -2.63 -3.38
CA LEU A 111 -11.66 -3.09 -4.75
C LEU A 111 -12.72 -2.29 -5.51
N PHE A 112 -12.32 -1.68 -6.62
CA PHE A 112 -13.18 -0.94 -7.53
C PHE A 112 -13.27 -1.67 -8.87
N ASN A 113 -14.48 -1.89 -9.36
CA ASN A 113 -14.76 -2.35 -10.71
C ASN A 113 -15.53 -1.26 -11.44
N ALA A 114 -14.91 -0.65 -12.45
CA ALA A 114 -15.47 0.44 -13.23
C ALA A 114 -16.50 -0.02 -14.27
N ARG A 115 -16.49 -1.30 -14.68
CA ARG A 115 -17.48 -1.83 -15.64
C ARG A 115 -18.87 -1.88 -15.02
N ASP A 116 -18.92 -2.32 -13.77
CA ASP A 116 -20.17 -2.49 -13.03
C ASP A 116 -20.45 -1.32 -12.05
N ALA A 117 -19.50 -0.40 -11.92
CA ALA A 117 -19.50 0.70 -10.94
C ALA A 117 -19.67 0.21 -9.49
N ILE A 118 -19.02 -0.91 -9.16
CA ILE A 118 -19.11 -1.55 -7.85
C ILE A 118 -17.83 -1.32 -7.06
N THR A 119 -17.99 -0.95 -5.78
CA THR A 119 -16.93 -0.90 -4.78
C THR A 119 -17.17 -1.95 -3.71
N ARG A 120 -16.13 -2.71 -3.36
CA ARG A 120 -16.16 -3.72 -2.30
C ARG A 120 -14.99 -3.49 -1.36
N THR A 121 -15.21 -3.70 -0.07
CA THR A 121 -14.13 -3.76 0.92
C THR A 121 -13.95 -5.19 1.36
N VAL A 122 -12.73 -5.71 1.25
CA VAL A 122 -12.37 -7.06 1.68
C VAL A 122 -11.35 -7.01 2.82
N GLY A 123 -11.33 -8.02 3.68
CA GLY A 123 -10.30 -8.16 4.71
C GLY A 123 -8.96 -8.55 4.09
N LEU A 124 -7.86 -8.04 4.65
CA LEU A 124 -6.51 -8.37 4.25
C LEU A 124 -5.69 -8.75 5.49
N GLY A 125 -5.39 -10.04 5.64
CA GLY A 125 -4.68 -10.57 6.79
C GLY A 125 -3.17 -10.43 6.66
N LYS A 126 -2.49 -10.30 7.81
CA LYS A 126 -1.05 -10.52 7.88
C LYS A 126 -0.76 -12.00 7.64
N ASP A 127 0.17 -12.29 6.74
CA ASP A 127 0.66 -13.65 6.53
C ASP A 127 1.69 -13.99 7.63
N PRO A 128 1.44 -14.99 8.51
CA PRO A 128 2.39 -15.38 9.55
C PRO A 128 3.72 -15.90 9.00
N ALA A 129 3.79 -16.28 7.72
CA ALA A 129 5.02 -16.71 7.05
C ALA A 129 5.67 -15.61 6.19
N CYS A 130 5.20 -14.36 6.25
CA CYS A 130 5.72 -13.27 5.44
C CYS A 130 7.22 -13.00 5.71
N ALA A 131 8.04 -13.12 4.67
CA ALA A 131 9.49 -12.90 4.75
C ALA A 131 9.90 -11.48 5.19
N ILE A 132 9.01 -10.48 5.07
CA ILE A 132 9.29 -9.10 5.43
C ILE A 132 8.78 -8.75 6.83
N CYS A 133 7.49 -8.97 7.11
CA CYS A 133 6.88 -8.45 8.33
C CYS A 133 6.59 -9.50 9.41
N SER A 134 6.99 -10.76 9.19
CA SER A 134 6.86 -11.84 10.18
C SER A 134 8.20 -12.31 10.74
N ASP A 135 9.33 -11.70 10.34
CA ASP A 135 10.64 -11.93 10.97
C ASP A 135 10.73 -11.21 12.34
N PRO A 136 10.98 -11.93 13.45
CA PRO A 136 11.23 -11.33 14.77
C PRO A 136 12.43 -10.36 14.79
N GLY A 137 13.36 -10.45 13.84
CA GLY A 137 14.60 -9.65 13.78
C GLY A 137 14.42 -8.19 13.38
N MET A 138 13.26 -7.79 12.86
CA MET A 138 12.93 -6.38 12.57
C MET A 138 12.31 -5.63 13.76
N ALA A 139 12.15 -6.30 14.92
CA ALA A 139 11.61 -5.65 16.11
C ALA A 139 12.54 -4.53 16.61
N HIS A 140 12.02 -3.29 16.52
CA HIS A 140 12.45 -2.10 17.24
C HIS A 140 13.84 -1.52 16.93
N GLN A 141 13.88 -0.68 15.90
CA GLN A 141 14.53 0.62 16.07
C GLN A 141 13.43 1.68 15.99
N SER A 142 12.75 1.86 17.12
CA SER A 142 11.72 2.88 17.30
C SER A 142 12.21 4.22 16.75
N ARG A 143 11.44 4.84 15.84
CA ARG A 143 11.63 6.25 15.48
C ARG A 143 11.73 7.05 16.78
N PRO A 144 12.80 7.86 17.01
CA PRO A 144 12.77 8.83 18.09
C PRO A 144 11.54 9.72 17.90
N ALA A 145 10.78 9.93 18.97
CA ALA A 145 9.59 10.76 18.96
C ALA A 145 9.98 12.21 18.59
N SER A 146 9.97 12.54 17.31
CA SER A 146 10.14 13.91 16.83
C SER A 146 8.90 14.32 16.05
N ILE A 147 8.00 14.99 16.77
CA ILE A 147 7.53 16.36 16.50
C ILE A 147 6.66 16.69 17.71
N SER A 148 7.23 17.43 18.66
CA SER A 148 6.44 18.22 19.61
C SER A 148 5.62 19.20 18.79
N ARG A 149 4.33 18.91 18.63
CA ARG A 149 3.38 19.84 18.04
C ARG A 149 3.24 21.02 19.01
N GLY A 150 3.82 22.15 18.64
CA GLY A 150 3.46 23.46 19.19
C GLY A 150 2.19 23.99 18.56
#